data_AF-A0A2T3N840-F1
#
_entry.id   AF-A0A2T3N840-F1
#
_cell.length_a   1.000
_cell.length_b   1.000
_cell.length_c   1.000
_cell.angle_alpha   90.00
_cell.angle_beta   90.00
_cell.angle_gamma   90.00
#
_symmetry.space_group_name_H-M   'P 1'
#
loop_
_entity.id
_entity.type
_entity.pdbx_description
1 polymer ?
#
loop_
_entity_poly.entity_id
_entity_poly.type
_entity_poly.pdbx_seq_one_letter_code
_entity_poly.pdbx_strand_id
1 'polypeptide(L)'
;MTAFSTVAAANQSPQYSYSIVDTNQSFCTDAQSVLGECPTEEGKTGFGQDAQYQGNAPSYSRNNDGTVTDNNTGLMWAQTTDTNGDGKITAADKMTYDEAFAYASNLELAGHSDWRVPTIKELYSLMMFDGEDPSGLNGAGTYSIRPFIDHEYFGFESGDLSAGERLIDSQYVSSTKYVSTTMNEDETVFGVNFIDGRIKGYGMESPHGGEKTFYVMVVRGNTDYGINDFSDNNNGTVTDKATGLTWQQADSGSGMDWPTALEYCENLELAGNSDWRLPNIKELQSIVDYSKSPDTSNSAAIDSVFEVTPFVNEGGKQDYPNYWSSTTHLNLKNGQHAAYMAFGRSLGYMNGEWIDVHGAGAQRSDPKVYNGVDYPEGHGPQGDAIRYSNSVRCVTDSNTVFEVQPESTERATKQYTLDSSDTSMDAHKPGNQQEKGKTKRSNEGDRQGHDPFTQMDTNNDGKLSRDEARGPLKRDFDRLDTNNDGYLTRDELPKRLGK
;
A
#
# COMPACT_ATOMS: atom_id res chain seq x y z
N MET A 1 49.25 25.63 -40.75
CA MET A 1 48.01 25.84 -39.97
C MET A 1 47.11 24.65 -40.25
N THR A 2 47.12 23.67 -39.36
CA THR A 2 46.19 22.53 -39.38
C THR A 2 45.01 22.95 -38.50
N ALA A 3 43.84 23.11 -39.12
CA ALA A 3 42.61 23.44 -38.40
C ALA A 3 42.12 22.17 -37.68
N PHE A 4 42.11 22.20 -36.34
CA PHE A 4 41.39 21.24 -35.54
C PHE A 4 39.90 21.58 -35.59
N SER A 5 39.10 20.71 -36.18
CA SER A 5 37.64 20.75 -36.06
C SER A 5 37.27 20.06 -34.76
N THR A 6 36.90 20.84 -33.74
CA THR A 6 36.26 20.34 -32.52
C THR A 6 34.82 19.99 -32.87
N VAL A 7 34.52 18.70 -32.96
CA VAL A 7 33.15 18.20 -32.94
C VAL A 7 32.64 18.40 -31.51
N ALA A 8 31.68 19.30 -31.33
CA ALA A 8 30.95 19.40 -30.08
C ALA A 8 30.19 18.08 -29.88
N ALA A 9 30.46 17.40 -28.76
CA ALA A 9 29.63 16.29 -28.32
C ALA A 9 28.21 16.82 -28.11
N ALA A 10 27.24 16.26 -28.83
CA ALA A 10 25.84 16.49 -28.53
C ALA A 10 25.61 15.96 -27.10
N ASN A 11 25.19 16.84 -26.19
CA ASN A 11 24.67 16.43 -24.88
C ASN A 11 23.47 15.52 -25.14
N GLN A 12 23.67 14.21 -25.04
CA GLN A 12 22.55 13.29 -24.87
C GLN A 12 21.95 13.61 -23.49
N SER A 13 20.64 13.85 -23.44
CA SER A 13 19.93 13.92 -22.18
C SER A 13 20.22 12.65 -21.37
N PRO A 14 20.38 12.75 -20.03
CA PRO A 14 20.61 11.57 -19.21
C PRO A 14 19.50 10.55 -19.45
N GLN A 15 19.87 9.29 -19.67
CA GLN A 15 18.92 8.20 -19.77
C GLN A 15 18.71 7.60 -18.38
N TYR A 16 17.58 7.93 -17.76
CA TYR A 16 17.10 7.33 -16.50
C TYR A 16 16.54 5.92 -16.77
N SER A 17 16.65 5.00 -15.81
CA SER A 17 16.11 3.63 -15.94
C SER A 17 14.59 3.61 -15.76
N TYR A 18 14.04 4.55 -14.97
CA TYR A 18 12.61 4.76 -14.87
C TYR A 18 12.25 6.19 -14.46
N SER A 19 11.05 6.61 -14.85
CA SER A 19 10.44 7.87 -14.43
C SER A 19 9.43 7.59 -13.32
N ILE A 20 9.48 8.35 -12.24
CA ILE A 20 8.45 8.31 -11.20
C ILE A 20 7.23 9.07 -11.72
N VAL A 21 6.09 8.40 -11.79
CA VAL A 21 4.81 9.02 -12.12
C VAL A 21 4.41 9.93 -10.97
N ASP A 22 3.91 11.11 -11.28
CA ASP A 22 3.45 12.06 -10.28
C ASP A 22 2.15 11.60 -9.59
N THR A 23 1.76 12.27 -8.51
CA THR A 23 0.61 11.89 -7.68
C THR A 23 -0.73 12.31 -8.23
N ASN A 24 -0.74 13.23 -9.22
CA ASN A 24 -1.91 13.89 -9.78
C ASN A 24 -2.66 14.79 -8.80
N GLN A 25 -2.05 15.18 -7.68
CA GLN A 25 -2.63 16.16 -6.78
C GLN A 25 -2.44 17.56 -7.39
N SER A 26 -3.54 18.24 -7.71
CA SER A 26 -3.54 19.55 -8.39
C SER A 26 -4.19 20.66 -7.56
N PHE A 27 -4.35 20.45 -6.26
CA PHE A 27 -4.95 21.41 -5.34
C PHE A 27 -4.25 21.39 -3.98
N CYS A 28 -4.11 22.57 -3.39
CA CYS A 28 -3.62 22.69 -2.02
C CYS A 28 -4.76 22.49 -1.02
N THR A 29 -4.40 22.10 0.19
CA THR A 29 -5.34 21.87 1.27
C THR A 29 -4.79 22.44 2.57
N ASP A 30 -5.68 22.77 3.50
CA ASP A 30 -5.31 23.03 4.89
C ASP A 30 -5.75 21.87 5.80
N ALA A 31 -5.74 22.09 7.11
CA ALA A 31 -6.21 21.11 8.08
C ALA A 31 -7.75 20.98 8.15
N GLN A 32 -8.52 21.49 7.19
CA GLN A 32 -9.98 21.40 7.19
C GLN A 32 -10.52 21.02 5.81
N SER A 33 -10.05 21.67 4.75
CA SER A 33 -10.61 21.52 3.42
C SER A 33 -9.60 21.72 2.30
N VAL A 34 -10.04 21.41 1.09
CA VAL A 34 -9.41 21.89 -0.15
C VAL A 34 -9.48 23.42 -0.20
N LEU A 35 -8.37 24.06 -0.54
CA LEU A 35 -8.26 25.50 -0.68
C LEU A 35 -8.71 25.92 -2.08
N GLY A 36 -9.32 27.11 -2.19
CA GLY A 36 -9.66 27.68 -3.50
C GLY A 36 -8.44 28.16 -4.30
N GLU A 37 -7.35 28.49 -3.60
CA GLU A 37 -6.06 28.89 -4.16
C GLU A 37 -4.95 28.32 -3.28
N CYS A 38 -3.83 27.93 -3.89
CA CYS A 38 -2.62 27.54 -3.18
C CYS A 38 -1.97 28.76 -2.48
N PRO A 39 -1.23 28.58 -1.38
CA PRO A 39 -0.40 29.65 -0.83
C PRO A 39 0.60 30.18 -1.86
N THR A 40 0.64 31.49 -2.06
CA THR A 40 1.42 32.13 -3.15
C THR A 40 2.80 32.65 -2.73
N GLU A 41 3.02 32.84 -1.43
CA GLU A 41 4.25 33.41 -0.88
C GLU A 41 4.98 32.34 -0.06
N GLU A 42 6.28 32.19 -0.32
CA GLU A 42 7.18 31.37 0.50
C GLU A 42 7.13 31.82 1.97
N GLY A 43 7.20 30.85 2.89
CA GLY A 43 7.03 31.10 4.34
C GLY A 43 5.58 31.27 4.79
N LYS A 44 4.59 31.23 3.91
CA LYS A 44 3.18 31.04 4.32
C LYS A 44 2.95 29.58 4.69
N THR A 45 2.17 29.36 5.74
CA THR A 45 1.75 28.04 6.18
C THR A 45 1.13 27.26 5.02
N GLY A 46 1.71 26.09 4.71
CA GLY A 46 1.23 25.22 3.64
C GLY A 46 1.70 25.60 2.24
N PHE A 47 2.66 26.51 2.07
CA PHE A 47 3.39 26.69 0.80
C PHE A 47 4.29 25.47 0.53
N GLY A 48 4.44 25.08 -0.74
CA GLY A 48 5.31 23.97 -1.16
C GLY A 48 4.63 22.59 -1.18
N GLN A 49 3.29 22.53 -1.15
CA GLN A 49 2.58 21.23 -1.22
C GLN A 49 2.81 20.54 -2.57
N ASP A 50 2.49 19.25 -2.63
CA ASP A 50 2.58 18.41 -3.83
C ASP A 50 1.99 19.09 -5.07
N ALA A 51 0.81 19.70 -4.91
CA ALA A 51 0.14 20.42 -5.99
C ALA A 51 0.95 21.58 -6.60
N GLN A 52 1.90 22.16 -5.89
CA GLN A 52 2.72 23.25 -6.42
C GLN A 52 3.96 22.74 -7.16
N TYR A 53 4.23 21.44 -7.16
CA TYR A 53 5.40 20.83 -7.79
C TYR A 53 4.98 19.76 -8.80
N GLN A 54 4.92 20.16 -10.08
CA GLN A 54 4.45 19.33 -11.18
C GLN A 54 5.58 18.49 -11.78
N GLY A 55 5.50 17.18 -11.62
CA GLY A 55 6.42 16.19 -12.17
C GLY A 55 5.87 15.50 -13.42
N ASN A 56 6.13 14.19 -13.55
CA ASN A 56 5.63 13.39 -14.67
C ASN A 56 4.13 13.07 -14.50
N ALA A 57 3.26 13.97 -14.96
CA ALA A 57 1.81 13.76 -14.91
C ALA A 57 1.41 12.37 -15.46
N PRO A 58 0.49 11.63 -14.80
CA PRO A 58 0.06 10.31 -15.27
C PRO A 58 -0.39 10.33 -16.73
N SER A 59 0.12 9.39 -17.52
CA SER A 59 -0.15 9.33 -18.96
C SER A 59 -0.35 7.89 -19.39
N TYR A 60 -1.55 7.57 -19.87
CA TYR A 60 -1.95 6.23 -20.24
C TYR A 60 -2.45 6.16 -21.69
N SER A 61 -2.31 4.99 -22.32
CA SER A 61 -2.85 4.72 -23.66
C SER A 61 -3.56 3.38 -23.69
N ARG A 62 -4.86 3.40 -24.03
CA ARG A 62 -5.66 2.18 -24.26
C ARG A 62 -5.27 1.59 -25.61
N ASN A 63 -4.81 0.34 -25.62
CA ASN A 63 -4.34 -0.32 -26.83
C ASN A 63 -5.47 -1.02 -27.62
N ASN A 64 -6.70 -1.02 -27.10
CA ASN A 64 -7.90 -1.65 -27.69
C ASN A 64 -7.79 -3.18 -27.88
N ASP A 65 -6.93 -3.83 -27.10
CA ASP A 65 -6.68 -5.28 -27.11
C ASP A 65 -6.78 -5.89 -25.70
N GLY A 66 -7.36 -5.14 -24.75
CA GLY A 66 -7.42 -5.51 -23.33
C GLY A 66 -6.21 -5.07 -22.52
N THR A 67 -5.32 -4.23 -23.06
CA THR A 67 -4.16 -3.68 -22.33
C THR A 67 -4.13 -2.15 -22.29
N VAL A 68 -3.39 -1.63 -21.31
CA VAL A 68 -3.10 -0.21 -21.12
C VAL A 68 -1.58 -0.01 -21.05
N THR A 69 -1.05 0.88 -21.87
CA THR A 69 0.35 1.33 -21.78
C THR A 69 0.45 2.50 -20.82
N ASP A 70 1.38 2.44 -19.87
CA ASP A 70 1.81 3.59 -19.07
C ASP A 70 2.99 4.27 -19.77
N ASN A 71 2.75 5.47 -20.28
CA ASN A 71 3.69 6.19 -21.14
C ASN A 71 4.88 6.76 -20.36
N ASN A 72 4.82 6.84 -19.04
CA ASN A 72 5.89 7.33 -18.19
C ASN A 72 6.82 6.20 -17.75
N THR A 73 6.24 5.07 -17.35
CA THR A 73 7.01 3.98 -16.72
C THR A 73 7.57 2.98 -17.72
N GLY A 74 7.00 2.94 -18.93
CA GLY A 74 7.29 1.89 -19.92
C GLY A 74 6.69 0.53 -19.54
N LEU A 75 5.76 0.51 -18.58
CA LEU A 75 4.99 -0.66 -18.20
C LEU A 75 3.75 -0.78 -19.08
N MET A 76 3.31 -2.02 -19.28
CA MET A 76 2.03 -2.34 -19.90
C MET A 76 1.24 -3.23 -18.97
N TRP A 77 -0.02 -2.89 -18.78
CA TRP A 77 -0.93 -3.50 -17.81
C TRP A 77 -2.07 -4.23 -18.52
N ALA A 78 -2.53 -5.33 -17.94
CA ALA A 78 -3.86 -5.82 -18.25
C ALA A 78 -4.88 -4.74 -17.85
N GLN A 79 -5.86 -4.51 -18.72
CA GLN A 79 -6.77 -3.39 -18.54
C GLN A 79 -7.77 -3.60 -17.40
N THR A 80 -8.11 -4.84 -17.07
CA THR A 80 -9.17 -5.17 -16.11
C THR A 80 -8.70 -6.21 -15.11
N THR A 81 -9.33 -6.25 -13.94
CA THR A 81 -9.19 -7.31 -12.94
C THR A 81 -10.34 -8.31 -12.94
N ASP A 82 -11.21 -8.26 -13.95
CA ASP A 82 -12.15 -9.35 -14.26
C ASP A 82 -11.34 -10.55 -14.79
N THR A 83 -11.03 -11.48 -13.89
CA THR A 83 -10.11 -12.59 -14.19
C THR A 83 -10.86 -13.82 -14.70
N ASN A 84 -12.18 -13.87 -14.55
CA ASN A 84 -13.03 -14.94 -15.06
C ASN A 84 -13.71 -14.60 -16.41
N GLY A 85 -13.69 -13.34 -16.83
CA GLY A 85 -14.17 -12.86 -18.12
C GLY A 85 -15.70 -12.75 -18.23
N ASP A 86 -16.43 -12.65 -17.11
CA ASP A 86 -17.89 -12.53 -17.10
C ASP A 86 -18.42 -11.10 -17.28
N GLY A 87 -17.51 -10.12 -17.38
CA GLY A 87 -17.80 -8.70 -17.55
C GLY A 87 -18.05 -7.97 -16.23
N LYS A 88 -17.76 -8.57 -15.08
CA LYS A 88 -17.89 -7.96 -13.76
C LYS A 88 -16.62 -8.18 -12.95
N ILE A 89 -16.37 -7.26 -12.03
CA ILE A 89 -15.29 -7.39 -11.05
C ILE A 89 -15.97 -7.58 -9.70
N THR A 90 -15.77 -8.75 -9.10
CA THR A 90 -16.46 -9.23 -7.90
C THR A 90 -15.52 -9.99 -6.98
N ALA A 91 -16.01 -10.48 -5.85
CA ALA A 91 -15.22 -11.37 -4.99
C ALA A 91 -14.75 -12.66 -5.71
N ALA A 92 -15.43 -13.08 -6.78
CA ALA A 92 -15.05 -14.25 -7.58
C ALA A 92 -13.79 -14.03 -8.44
N ASP A 93 -13.36 -12.79 -8.63
CA ASP A 93 -12.15 -12.42 -9.36
C ASP A 93 -10.91 -12.34 -8.47
N LYS A 94 -11.12 -12.43 -7.15
CA LYS A 94 -10.05 -12.45 -6.18
C LYS A 94 -9.44 -13.83 -6.09
N MET A 95 -8.15 -13.87 -5.85
CA MET A 95 -7.39 -15.11 -5.75
C MET A 95 -6.35 -15.03 -4.64
N THR A 96 -5.90 -16.18 -4.15
CA THR A 96 -4.83 -16.24 -3.15
C THR A 96 -3.51 -15.73 -3.74
N TYR A 97 -2.50 -15.51 -2.90
CA TYR A 97 -1.19 -15.07 -3.36
C TYR A 97 -0.60 -16.04 -4.40
N ASP A 98 -0.62 -17.35 -4.13
CA ASP A 98 -0.05 -18.34 -5.05
C ASP A 98 -0.88 -18.48 -6.34
N GLU A 99 -2.20 -18.38 -6.25
CA GLU A 99 -3.08 -18.35 -7.42
C GLU A 99 -2.81 -17.13 -8.31
N ALA A 100 -2.47 -15.96 -7.73
CA ALA A 100 -2.09 -14.75 -8.49
C ALA A 100 -0.87 -14.98 -9.38
N PHE A 101 0.16 -15.65 -8.86
CA PHE A 101 1.34 -15.98 -9.64
C PHE A 101 1.04 -17.05 -10.70
N ALA A 102 0.24 -18.06 -10.35
CA ALA A 102 -0.20 -19.08 -11.30
C ALA A 102 -1.02 -18.45 -12.44
N TYR A 103 -1.96 -17.55 -12.14
CA TYR A 103 -2.75 -16.82 -13.12
C TYR A 103 -1.85 -16.00 -14.05
N ALA A 104 -0.98 -15.14 -13.50
CA ALA A 104 -0.13 -14.27 -14.30
C ALA A 104 0.81 -15.05 -15.23
N SER A 105 1.42 -16.14 -14.73
CA SER A 105 2.35 -16.97 -15.50
C SER A 105 1.71 -17.76 -16.65
N ASN A 106 0.39 -18.01 -16.58
CA ASN A 106 -0.36 -18.73 -17.61
C ASN A 106 -1.19 -17.80 -18.52
N LEU A 107 -1.18 -16.49 -18.25
CA LEU A 107 -1.97 -15.54 -19.01
C LEU A 107 -1.38 -15.32 -20.41
N GLU A 108 -2.21 -15.54 -21.43
CA GLU A 108 -1.98 -15.05 -22.79
C GLU A 108 -2.96 -13.92 -23.08
N LEU A 109 -2.45 -12.68 -23.18
CA LEU A 109 -3.27 -11.49 -23.42
C LEU A 109 -2.57 -10.58 -24.44
N ALA A 110 -3.34 -10.10 -25.42
CA ALA A 110 -2.84 -9.25 -26.52
C ALA A 110 -1.62 -9.83 -27.27
N GLY A 111 -1.50 -11.16 -27.34
CA GLY A 111 -0.36 -11.84 -27.98
C GLY A 111 0.92 -11.87 -27.13
N HIS A 112 0.82 -11.51 -25.84
CA HIS A 112 1.90 -11.56 -24.87
C HIS A 112 1.69 -12.67 -23.83
N SER A 113 2.79 -13.29 -23.42
CA SER A 113 2.83 -14.39 -22.44
C SER A 113 3.87 -14.16 -21.33
N ASP A 114 4.42 -12.95 -21.23
CA ASP A 114 5.44 -12.51 -20.27
C ASP A 114 4.81 -11.69 -19.12
N TRP A 115 3.54 -11.95 -18.82
CA TRP A 115 2.80 -11.29 -17.74
C TRP A 115 3.29 -11.76 -16.37
N ARG A 116 3.27 -10.84 -15.41
CA ARG A 116 3.66 -11.11 -14.02
C ARG A 116 2.83 -10.28 -13.04
N VAL A 117 2.81 -10.73 -11.79
CA VAL A 117 2.35 -9.92 -10.65
C VAL A 117 3.33 -8.74 -10.49
N PRO A 118 2.85 -7.50 -10.35
CA PRO A 118 3.70 -6.32 -10.20
C PRO A 118 4.40 -6.31 -8.85
N THR A 119 5.60 -5.74 -8.77
CA THR A 119 6.20 -5.32 -7.50
C THR A 119 5.35 -4.21 -6.86
N ILE A 120 5.53 -3.96 -5.57
CA ILE A 120 4.80 -2.88 -4.89
C ILE A 120 5.13 -1.49 -5.48
N LYS A 121 6.37 -1.27 -5.95
CA LYS A 121 6.75 0.00 -6.62
C LYS A 121 6.00 0.19 -7.94
N GLU A 122 5.88 -0.86 -8.74
CA GLU A 122 5.10 -0.82 -9.99
C GLU A 122 3.61 -0.65 -9.72
N LEU A 123 3.03 -1.43 -8.79
CA LEU A 123 1.61 -1.33 -8.48
C LEU A 123 1.23 0.04 -7.92
N TYR A 124 2.11 0.64 -7.11
CA TYR A 124 1.92 1.97 -6.54
C TYR A 124 2.11 3.10 -7.56
N SER A 125 2.75 2.86 -8.71
CA SER A 125 2.87 3.87 -9.77
C SER A 125 1.51 4.33 -10.30
N LEU A 126 0.50 3.43 -10.23
CA LEU A 126 -0.89 3.68 -10.62
C LEU A 126 -1.71 4.50 -9.61
N MET A 127 -1.19 4.73 -8.40
CA MET A 127 -1.93 5.42 -7.33
C MET A 127 -2.18 6.89 -7.67
N MET A 128 -3.40 7.40 -7.47
CA MET A 128 -3.79 8.78 -7.79
C MET A 128 -4.26 9.50 -6.51
N PHE A 129 -3.49 10.47 -6.02
CA PHE A 129 -3.71 11.17 -4.74
C PHE A 129 -4.65 12.38 -4.83
N ASP A 130 -5.31 12.57 -5.96
CA ASP A 130 -6.57 13.31 -6.01
C ASP A 130 -7.77 12.44 -5.60
N GLY A 131 -7.57 11.14 -5.33
CA GLY A 131 -8.58 10.23 -4.80
C GLY A 131 -9.07 10.58 -3.39
N GLU A 132 -10.23 10.05 -3.01
CA GLU A 132 -10.93 10.42 -1.78
C GLU A 132 -11.19 9.19 -0.90
N ASP A 133 -10.55 9.14 0.27
CA ASP A 133 -10.73 8.06 1.24
C ASP A 133 -12.14 8.10 1.85
N PRO A 134 -12.92 7.01 1.77
CA PRO A 134 -14.26 6.94 2.35
C PRO A 134 -14.28 6.59 3.85
N SER A 135 -13.12 6.49 4.50
CA SER A 135 -13.04 6.20 5.93
C SER A 135 -13.91 7.15 6.75
N GLY A 136 -14.70 6.58 7.66
CA GLY A 136 -15.62 7.31 8.52
C GLY A 136 -16.98 7.61 7.88
N LEU A 137 -17.28 7.17 6.65
CA LEU A 137 -18.66 7.08 6.20
C LEU A 137 -19.48 6.21 7.16
N ASN A 138 -20.65 6.72 7.55
CA ASN A 138 -21.56 6.06 8.47
C ASN A 138 -22.98 6.16 7.89
N GLY A 139 -23.73 5.07 7.92
CA GLY A 139 -25.11 5.03 7.46
C GLY A 139 -25.28 4.56 6.01
N ALA A 140 -26.50 4.13 5.71
CA ALA A 140 -26.90 3.75 4.36
C ALA A 140 -26.96 4.99 3.46
N GLY A 141 -26.64 4.84 2.19
CA GLY A 141 -26.68 5.94 1.24
C GLY A 141 -25.97 5.62 -0.07
N THR A 142 -26.12 6.53 -1.04
CA THR A 142 -25.32 6.52 -2.25
C THR A 142 -24.21 7.55 -2.12
N TYR A 143 -22.97 7.11 -2.30
CA TYR A 143 -21.77 7.92 -2.19
C TYR A 143 -21.05 7.94 -3.54
N SER A 144 -20.70 9.13 -4.00
CA SER A 144 -19.78 9.30 -5.13
C SER A 144 -18.37 9.39 -4.56
N ILE A 145 -17.48 8.52 -5.04
CA ILE A 145 -16.11 8.43 -4.54
C ILE A 145 -15.16 8.48 -5.73
N ARG A 146 -14.17 9.36 -5.68
CA ARG A 146 -13.04 9.29 -6.62
C ARG A 146 -12.05 8.23 -6.15
N PRO A 147 -11.87 7.10 -6.87
CA PRO A 147 -10.90 6.09 -6.47
C PRO A 147 -9.47 6.60 -6.70
N PHE A 148 -8.51 6.06 -5.95
CA PHE A 148 -7.09 6.35 -6.09
C PHE A 148 -6.44 5.62 -7.28
N ILE A 149 -7.21 5.34 -8.33
CA ILE A 149 -6.73 4.83 -9.62
C ILE A 149 -7.51 5.52 -10.73
N ASP A 150 -6.90 5.66 -11.91
CA ASP A 150 -7.61 6.14 -13.09
C ASP A 150 -8.54 5.06 -13.67
N HIS A 151 -9.75 4.97 -13.11
CA HIS A 151 -10.78 4.04 -13.55
C HIS A 151 -11.34 4.32 -14.95
N GLU A 152 -10.95 5.42 -15.61
CA GLU A 152 -11.20 5.63 -17.04
C GLU A 152 -10.17 4.94 -17.93
N TYR A 153 -9.13 4.31 -17.37
CA TYR A 153 -8.17 3.45 -18.08
C TYR A 153 -8.21 2.01 -17.57
N PHE A 154 -8.34 1.83 -16.26
CA PHE A 154 -8.26 0.54 -15.59
C PHE A 154 -9.62 0.08 -15.06
N GLY A 155 -10.01 -1.14 -15.41
CA GLY A 155 -11.13 -1.86 -14.81
C GLY A 155 -10.83 -2.10 -13.34
N PHE A 156 -11.70 -1.57 -12.48
CA PHE A 156 -11.51 -1.53 -11.04
C PHE A 156 -12.87 -1.60 -10.32
N GLU A 157 -12.91 -2.25 -9.15
CA GLU A 157 -14.06 -2.23 -8.25
C GLU A 157 -13.64 -2.17 -6.77
N SER A 158 -14.56 -1.68 -5.93
CA SER A 158 -14.48 -1.77 -4.47
C SER A 158 -14.63 -3.23 -3.98
N GLY A 159 -14.74 -3.44 -2.66
CA GLY A 159 -15.17 -4.75 -2.16
C GLY A 159 -16.59 -5.08 -2.63
N ASP A 160 -16.84 -6.37 -2.89
CA ASP A 160 -18.12 -6.88 -3.34
C ASP A 160 -19.16 -6.90 -2.19
N LEU A 161 -19.91 -5.81 -2.10
CA LEU A 161 -20.98 -5.64 -1.11
C LEU A 161 -22.03 -6.75 -1.21
N SER A 162 -22.26 -7.31 -2.42
CA SER A 162 -23.22 -8.39 -2.61
C SER A 162 -22.75 -9.74 -2.03
N ALA A 163 -21.43 -9.90 -1.88
CA ALA A 163 -20.78 -10.99 -1.17
C ALA A 163 -20.58 -10.70 0.33
N GLY A 164 -21.02 -9.54 0.82
CA GLY A 164 -20.87 -9.12 2.22
C GLY A 164 -19.50 -8.53 2.56
N GLU A 165 -18.71 -8.18 1.55
CA GLU A 165 -17.47 -7.43 1.75
C GLU A 165 -17.76 -5.96 2.04
N ARG A 166 -16.85 -5.27 2.73
CA ARG A 166 -16.94 -3.82 2.93
C ARG A 166 -16.44 -3.10 1.69
N LEU A 167 -16.82 -1.83 1.54
CA LEU A 167 -16.32 -0.97 0.46
C LEU A 167 -14.78 -0.98 0.34
N ILE A 168 -14.08 -0.94 1.48
CA ILE A 168 -12.61 -0.93 1.55
C ILE A 168 -11.97 -2.32 1.40
N ASP A 169 -12.74 -3.39 1.21
CA ASP A 169 -12.20 -4.74 0.97
C ASP A 169 -11.76 -4.92 -0.49
N SER A 170 -11.01 -3.94 -0.99
CA SER A 170 -10.49 -3.83 -2.36
C SER A 170 -8.95 -3.87 -2.34
N GLN A 171 -8.39 -4.92 -1.75
CA GLN A 171 -6.95 -5.09 -1.65
C GLN A 171 -6.37 -5.69 -2.94
N TYR A 172 -5.34 -5.05 -3.48
CA TYR A 172 -4.60 -5.47 -4.67
C TYR A 172 -3.22 -5.97 -4.26
N VAL A 173 -2.90 -7.21 -4.63
CA VAL A 173 -1.65 -7.86 -4.22
C VAL A 173 -0.48 -7.46 -5.11
N SER A 174 0.71 -7.34 -4.51
CA SER A 174 1.97 -7.22 -5.24
C SER A 174 2.83 -8.47 -5.07
N SER A 175 3.93 -8.55 -5.81
CA SER A 175 4.94 -9.61 -5.65
C SER A 175 5.86 -9.35 -4.46
N THR A 176 5.77 -8.20 -3.81
CA THR A 176 6.71 -7.77 -2.75
C THR A 176 6.22 -8.24 -1.39
N LYS A 177 6.81 -9.32 -0.88
CA LYS A 177 6.60 -9.80 0.48
C LYS A 177 7.30 -8.89 1.49
N TYR A 178 6.67 -8.71 2.65
CA TYR A 178 7.35 -8.12 3.80
C TYR A 178 8.35 -9.14 4.35
N VAL A 179 9.55 -8.68 4.68
CA VAL A 179 10.63 -9.54 5.16
C VAL A 179 10.43 -10.00 6.61
N SER A 180 9.46 -9.45 7.33
CA SER A 180 9.04 -9.88 8.67
C SER A 180 7.55 -10.27 8.66
N THR A 181 7.01 -10.55 9.84
CA THR A 181 5.60 -10.89 10.04
C THR A 181 4.83 -9.70 10.60
N THR A 182 3.52 -9.70 10.45
CA THR A 182 2.63 -8.70 11.09
C THR A 182 1.74 -9.37 12.15
N MET A 183 0.46 -9.03 12.20
CA MET A 183 -0.50 -9.55 13.15
C MET A 183 -0.50 -11.09 13.13
N ASN A 184 -0.64 -11.71 14.30
CA ASN A 184 -0.66 -13.17 14.48
C ASN A 184 0.60 -13.91 13.97
N GLU A 185 1.73 -13.19 13.80
CA GLU A 185 2.94 -13.75 13.18
C GLU A 185 2.72 -14.20 11.72
N ASP A 186 1.73 -13.61 11.05
CA ASP A 186 1.39 -13.98 9.67
C ASP A 186 2.48 -13.54 8.69
N GLU A 187 2.84 -14.46 7.79
CA GLU A 187 3.61 -14.09 6.60
C GLU A 187 2.81 -13.04 5.82
N THR A 188 3.49 -11.95 5.46
CA THR A 188 2.84 -10.72 5.04
C THR A 188 3.29 -10.31 3.64
N VAL A 189 2.36 -9.85 2.83
CA VAL A 189 2.62 -9.27 1.50
C VAL A 189 2.20 -7.81 1.46
N PHE A 190 3.01 -6.94 0.83
CA PHE A 190 2.55 -5.58 0.56
C PHE A 190 1.55 -5.57 -0.60
N GLY A 191 0.50 -4.80 -0.42
CA GLY A 191 -0.42 -4.49 -1.50
C GLY A 191 -0.91 -3.05 -1.38
N VAL A 192 -1.68 -2.64 -2.38
CA VAL A 192 -2.35 -1.33 -2.38
C VAL A 192 -3.85 -1.51 -2.23
N ASN A 193 -4.52 -0.43 -1.86
CA ASN A 193 -5.97 -0.35 -1.90
C ASN A 193 -6.38 0.94 -2.60
N PHE A 194 -6.98 0.83 -3.78
CA PHE A 194 -7.36 2.01 -4.56
C PHE A 194 -8.69 2.64 -4.12
N ILE A 195 -9.38 2.08 -3.10
CA ILE A 195 -10.49 2.77 -2.43
C ILE A 195 -9.98 3.67 -1.32
N ASP A 196 -9.05 3.18 -0.50
CA ASP A 196 -8.61 3.89 0.71
C ASP A 196 -7.22 4.55 0.58
N GLY A 197 -6.54 4.36 -0.56
CA GLY A 197 -5.34 5.09 -0.95
C GLY A 197 -4.11 4.78 -0.10
N ARG A 198 -3.85 3.50 0.20
CA ARG A 198 -2.76 3.09 1.10
C ARG A 198 -1.96 1.90 0.58
N ILE A 199 -0.67 1.85 0.94
CA ILE A 199 0.13 0.62 0.96
C ILE A 199 0.02 -0.01 2.35
N LYS A 200 -0.36 -1.29 2.42
CA LYS A 200 -0.43 -2.04 3.69
C LYS A 200 0.24 -3.40 3.52
N GLY A 201 0.85 -3.87 4.61
CA GLY A 201 1.15 -5.29 4.78
C GLY A 201 -0.15 -6.04 5.06
N TYR A 202 -0.45 -7.03 4.24
CA TYR A 202 -1.56 -7.95 4.43
C TYR A 202 -1.02 -9.31 4.84
N GLY A 203 -1.40 -9.78 6.04
CA GLY A 203 -1.24 -11.19 6.40
C GLY A 203 -1.92 -12.07 5.34
N MET A 204 -1.24 -13.13 4.90
CA MET A 204 -1.73 -14.01 3.84
C MET A 204 -2.77 -15.03 4.35
N GLU A 205 -2.98 -15.09 5.66
CA GLU A 205 -4.08 -15.82 6.28
C GLU A 205 -5.29 -14.90 6.53
N SER A 206 -6.50 -15.42 6.30
CA SER A 206 -7.72 -14.71 6.64
C SER A 206 -7.97 -14.80 8.15
N PRO A 207 -8.36 -13.69 8.82
CA PRO A 207 -8.79 -13.72 10.22
C PRO A 207 -9.99 -14.65 10.48
N HIS A 208 -10.73 -15.02 9.43
CA HIS A 208 -11.89 -15.92 9.49
C HIS A 208 -11.53 -17.38 9.12
N GLY A 209 -10.24 -17.67 8.91
CA GLY A 209 -9.73 -18.96 8.46
C GLY A 209 -9.64 -19.07 6.94
N GLY A 210 -8.67 -19.86 6.47
CA GLY A 210 -8.33 -19.99 5.06
C GLY A 210 -7.41 -18.88 4.56
N GLU A 211 -6.92 -19.02 3.33
CA GLU A 211 -6.01 -18.05 2.74
C GLU A 211 -6.74 -16.75 2.37
N LYS A 212 -6.05 -15.62 2.52
CA LYS A 212 -6.56 -14.32 2.09
C LYS A 212 -6.53 -14.23 0.57
N THR A 213 -7.59 -13.70 -0.02
CA THR A 213 -7.69 -13.43 -1.46
C THR A 213 -7.57 -11.93 -1.76
N PHE A 214 -7.13 -11.62 -2.98
CA PHE A 214 -6.84 -10.26 -3.44
C PHE A 214 -7.29 -10.07 -4.88
N TYR A 215 -7.62 -8.84 -5.25
CA TYR A 215 -7.65 -8.47 -6.67
C TYR A 215 -6.22 -8.48 -7.23
N VAL A 216 -6.09 -8.84 -8.51
CA VAL A 216 -4.79 -8.97 -9.18
C VAL A 216 -4.76 -8.13 -10.43
N MET A 217 -3.86 -7.16 -10.46
CA MET A 217 -3.41 -6.55 -11.71
C MET A 217 -2.14 -7.26 -12.16
N VAL A 218 -1.99 -7.45 -13.47
CA VAL A 218 -0.79 -8.03 -14.06
C VAL A 218 -0.12 -7.05 -14.99
N VAL A 219 1.21 -7.09 -15.00
CA VAL A 219 2.06 -6.13 -15.69
C VAL A 219 3.11 -6.86 -16.52
N ARG A 220 3.63 -6.16 -17.53
CA ARG A 220 4.81 -6.53 -18.33
C ARG A 220 5.57 -5.26 -18.73
N GLY A 221 6.74 -5.42 -19.35
CA GLY A 221 7.56 -4.29 -19.79
C GLY A 221 8.72 -4.00 -18.86
N ASN A 222 9.00 -2.72 -18.59
CA ASN A 222 10.19 -2.24 -17.87
C ASN A 222 10.47 -3.01 -16.57
N THR A 223 11.46 -3.90 -16.57
CA THR A 223 11.87 -4.68 -15.38
C THR A 223 12.75 -3.89 -14.42
N ASP A 224 13.26 -2.73 -14.84
CA ASP A 224 14.15 -1.89 -14.03
C ASP A 224 13.35 -0.86 -13.22
N TYR A 225 12.02 -0.80 -13.37
CA TYR A 225 11.17 0.12 -12.63
C TYR A 225 11.26 -0.12 -11.13
N GLY A 226 11.70 0.90 -10.39
CA GLY A 226 11.85 0.86 -8.94
C GLY A 226 13.18 0.28 -8.44
N ILE A 227 14.13 -0.02 -9.34
CA ILE A 227 15.50 -0.37 -8.98
C ILE A 227 16.34 0.91 -8.92
N ASN A 228 16.75 1.30 -7.70
CA ASN A 228 17.55 2.51 -7.48
C ASN A 228 19.03 2.31 -7.89
N ASP A 229 19.72 3.42 -8.23
CA ASP A 229 21.17 3.48 -8.45
C ASP A 229 21.75 4.67 -7.68
N PHE A 230 21.91 4.49 -6.37
CA PHE A 230 22.36 5.55 -5.47
C PHE A 230 23.86 5.78 -5.52
N SER A 231 24.25 7.05 -5.47
CA SER A 231 25.63 7.51 -5.37
C SER A 231 25.75 8.61 -4.32
N ASP A 232 26.58 8.38 -3.32
CA ASP A 232 26.97 9.42 -2.36
C ASP A 232 27.83 10.48 -3.06
N ASN A 233 27.42 11.74 -2.98
CA ASN A 233 28.14 12.88 -3.55
C ASN A 233 29.23 13.43 -2.62
N ASN A 234 29.37 12.89 -1.40
CA ASN A 234 30.31 13.29 -0.36
C ASN A 234 30.18 14.78 0.04
N ASN A 235 28.96 15.32 -0.04
CA ASN A 235 28.63 16.70 0.25
C ASN A 235 27.30 16.83 1.02
N GLY A 236 26.83 15.74 1.63
CA GLY A 236 25.54 15.66 2.32
C GLY A 236 24.35 15.34 1.41
N THR A 237 24.58 14.94 0.16
CA THR A 237 23.53 14.55 -0.79
C THR A 237 23.78 13.19 -1.42
N VAL A 238 22.70 12.52 -1.82
CA VAL A 238 22.71 11.24 -2.54
C VAL A 238 21.99 11.43 -3.86
N THR A 239 22.63 11.12 -4.98
CA THR A 239 21.97 11.11 -6.30
C THR A 239 21.46 9.71 -6.60
N ASP A 240 20.19 9.60 -6.97
CA ASP A 240 19.64 8.39 -7.59
C ASP A 240 19.73 8.50 -9.11
N LYS A 241 20.70 7.82 -9.72
CA LYS A 241 20.91 7.84 -11.17
C LYS A 241 19.81 7.11 -11.93
N ALA A 242 19.02 6.29 -11.25
CA ALA A 242 17.89 5.59 -11.85
C ALA A 242 16.74 6.55 -12.22
N THR A 243 16.57 7.62 -11.44
CA THR A 243 15.43 8.56 -11.54
C THR A 243 15.85 10.00 -11.84
N GLY A 244 17.11 10.36 -11.57
CA GLY A 244 17.62 11.72 -11.67
C GLY A 244 17.39 12.58 -10.43
N LEU A 245 16.75 12.04 -9.40
CA LEU A 245 16.52 12.76 -8.14
C LEU A 245 17.82 12.88 -7.33
N THR A 246 17.98 14.02 -6.65
CA THR A 246 19.02 14.22 -5.64
C THR A 246 18.37 14.44 -4.28
N TRP A 247 18.84 13.70 -3.28
CA TRP A 247 18.25 13.60 -1.97
C TRP A 247 19.19 14.16 -0.90
N GLN A 248 18.60 14.74 0.14
CA GLN A 248 19.31 15.01 1.38
C GLN A 248 19.79 13.68 1.97
N GLN A 249 21.07 13.57 2.34
CA GLN A 249 21.66 12.31 2.84
C GLN A 249 21.31 12.03 4.30
N ALA A 250 21.36 13.05 5.16
CA ALA A 250 20.86 12.97 6.53
C ALA A 250 19.39 13.38 6.59
N ASP A 251 18.62 12.78 7.48
CA ASP A 251 17.27 13.29 7.75
C ASP A 251 17.29 14.52 8.67
N SER A 252 16.12 15.05 8.97
CA SER A 252 15.93 16.21 9.85
C SER A 252 16.43 16.03 11.29
N GLY A 253 16.88 14.84 11.71
CA GLY A 253 17.35 14.56 13.07
C GLY A 253 16.25 14.47 14.14
N SER A 254 15.10 15.09 13.90
CA SER A 254 13.90 15.04 14.74
C SER A 254 12.65 15.23 13.89
N GLY A 255 11.52 14.69 14.38
CA GLY A 255 10.23 14.88 13.73
C GLY A 255 9.69 16.32 13.88
N MET A 256 8.86 16.73 12.92
CA MET A 256 8.17 18.03 12.91
C MET A 256 6.76 17.88 12.34
N ASP A 257 5.89 18.85 12.59
CA ASP A 257 4.57 18.87 11.97
C ASP A 257 4.65 19.13 10.46
N TRP A 258 3.56 18.87 9.75
CA TRP A 258 3.58 18.87 8.28
C TRP A 258 3.82 20.26 7.66
N PRO A 259 3.18 21.36 8.14
CA PRO A 259 3.53 22.70 7.65
C PRO A 259 4.99 23.07 7.89
N THR A 260 5.56 22.70 9.04
CA THR A 260 6.99 22.92 9.33
C THR A 260 7.87 22.07 8.41
N ALA A 261 7.44 20.86 8.04
CA ALA A 261 8.17 20.00 7.11
C ALA A 261 8.27 20.59 5.70
N LEU A 262 7.20 21.22 5.21
CA LEU A 262 7.23 21.98 3.96
C LEU A 262 8.23 23.13 4.05
N GLU A 263 8.07 23.98 5.07
CA GLU A 263 8.94 25.14 5.30
C GLU A 263 10.42 24.73 5.48
N TYR A 264 10.68 23.61 6.13
CA TYR A 264 12.03 23.07 6.32
C TYR A 264 12.73 22.81 4.99
N CYS A 265 12.04 22.18 4.02
CA CYS A 265 12.65 21.88 2.74
C CYS A 265 12.80 23.13 1.86
N GLU A 266 11.80 24.01 1.81
CA GLU A 266 11.89 25.27 1.05
C GLU A 266 13.08 26.13 1.50
N ASN A 267 13.37 26.16 2.80
CA ASN A 267 14.48 26.93 3.36
C ASN A 267 15.82 26.17 3.37
N LEU A 268 15.90 24.94 2.87
CA LEU A 268 17.13 24.15 2.92
C LEU A 268 18.14 24.69 1.90
N GLU A 269 19.30 25.13 2.38
CA GLU A 269 20.48 25.38 1.55
C GLU A 269 21.49 24.25 1.77
N LEU A 270 21.68 23.40 0.76
CA LEU A 270 22.56 22.23 0.87
C LEU A 270 23.27 21.95 -0.45
N ALA A 271 24.57 21.66 -0.37
CA ALA A 271 25.43 21.35 -1.52
C ALA A 271 25.41 22.40 -2.65
N GLY A 272 25.07 23.66 -2.32
CA GLY A 272 24.95 24.75 -3.29
C GLY A 272 23.59 24.85 -3.98
N ASN A 273 22.63 24.00 -3.62
CA ASN A 273 21.24 24.05 -4.09
C ASN A 273 20.33 24.70 -3.04
N SER A 274 19.30 25.40 -3.52
CA SER A 274 18.29 26.10 -2.72
C SER A 274 16.87 25.87 -3.27
N ASP A 275 16.71 24.86 -4.12
CA ASP A 275 15.46 24.44 -4.76
C ASP A 275 14.96 23.11 -4.16
N TRP A 276 15.26 22.90 -2.88
CA TRP A 276 14.85 21.73 -2.15
C TRP A 276 13.35 21.80 -1.84
N ARG A 277 12.69 20.66 -1.94
CA ARG A 277 11.27 20.52 -1.65
C ARG A 277 11.01 19.25 -0.84
N LEU A 278 9.88 19.23 -0.16
CA LEU A 278 9.39 18.00 0.47
C LEU A 278 8.95 17.05 -0.66
N PRO A 279 9.45 15.80 -0.71
CA PRO A 279 9.13 14.87 -1.78
C PRO A 279 7.64 14.56 -1.77
N ASN A 280 7.06 14.32 -2.95
CA ASN A 280 5.73 13.73 -2.99
C ASN A 280 5.80 12.26 -2.53
N ILE A 281 4.65 11.66 -2.24
CA ILE A 281 4.61 10.32 -1.63
C ILE A 281 5.16 9.21 -2.54
N LYS A 282 5.11 9.38 -3.86
CA LYS A 282 5.65 8.39 -4.82
C LYS A 282 7.17 8.49 -4.93
N GLU A 283 7.71 9.70 -4.87
CA GLU A 283 9.15 9.92 -4.77
C GLU A 283 9.70 9.33 -3.48
N LEU A 284 9.03 9.58 -2.35
CA LEU A 284 9.44 9.04 -1.06
C LEU A 284 9.35 7.51 -1.03
N GLN A 285 8.36 6.91 -1.69
CA GLN A 285 8.26 5.45 -1.84
C GLN A 285 9.37 4.87 -2.71
N SER A 286 9.88 5.65 -3.68
CA SER A 286 10.90 5.18 -4.61
C SER A 286 12.22 4.81 -3.93
N ILE A 287 12.52 5.40 -2.76
CA ILE A 287 13.75 5.12 -1.99
C ILE A 287 13.57 4.04 -0.91
N VAL A 288 12.37 3.47 -0.76
CA VAL A 288 12.15 2.34 0.17
C VAL A 288 12.86 1.09 -0.33
N ASP A 289 13.61 0.46 0.57
CA ASP A 289 14.22 -0.85 0.37
C ASP A 289 13.38 -1.93 1.09
N TYR A 290 12.46 -2.53 0.32
CA TYR A 290 11.56 -3.57 0.82
C TYR A 290 12.25 -4.89 1.20
N SER A 291 13.57 -5.02 1.00
CA SER A 291 14.35 -6.17 1.49
C SER A 291 14.84 -6.02 2.94
N LYS A 292 14.55 -4.87 3.57
CA LYS A 292 15.02 -4.52 4.91
C LYS A 292 13.87 -4.21 5.85
N SER A 293 14.09 -4.49 7.14
CA SER A 293 13.20 -4.06 8.20
C SER A 293 13.95 -3.99 9.54
N PRO A 294 13.39 -3.28 10.53
CA PRO A 294 13.99 -3.25 11.87
C PRO A 294 14.18 -4.66 12.47
N ASP A 295 13.29 -5.60 12.14
CA ASP A 295 13.28 -6.96 12.70
C ASP A 295 14.25 -7.92 12.00
N THR A 296 14.61 -7.66 10.74
CA THR A 296 15.43 -8.59 9.94
C THR A 296 16.83 -8.09 9.61
N SER A 297 16.97 -6.78 9.35
CA SER A 297 18.24 -6.16 9.01
C SER A 297 18.78 -5.27 10.13
N ASN A 298 18.03 -5.06 11.22
CA ASN A 298 18.37 -4.11 12.28
C ASN A 298 18.69 -2.72 11.72
N SER A 299 17.91 -2.31 10.72
CA SER A 299 18.05 -1.05 9.99
C SER A 299 16.68 -0.52 9.58
N ALA A 300 16.62 0.75 9.18
CA ALA A 300 15.50 1.27 8.42
C ALA A 300 15.38 0.53 7.06
N ALA A 301 14.18 0.54 6.48
CA ALA A 301 13.86 0.02 5.15
C ALA A 301 14.35 0.97 4.03
N ILE A 302 15.64 1.27 4.00
CA ILE A 302 16.30 2.16 3.03
C ILE A 302 17.76 1.71 2.78
N ASP A 303 18.36 2.16 1.69
CA ASP A 303 19.78 1.95 1.44
C ASP A 303 20.66 2.60 2.52
N SER A 304 21.75 1.93 2.89
CA SER A 304 22.68 2.39 3.94
C SER A 304 23.47 3.66 3.58
N VAL A 305 23.42 4.11 2.33
CA VAL A 305 23.97 5.42 1.92
C VAL A 305 23.23 6.58 2.60
N PHE A 306 21.98 6.37 3.02
CA PHE A 306 21.18 7.35 3.74
C PHE A 306 21.41 7.23 5.25
N GLU A 307 21.62 8.36 5.91
CA GLU A 307 21.67 8.42 7.37
C GLU A 307 20.25 8.57 7.91
N VAL A 308 19.89 7.73 8.87
CA VAL A 308 18.56 7.68 9.49
C VAL A 308 18.70 7.83 10.99
N THR A 309 17.97 8.77 11.57
CA THR A 309 17.95 9.00 13.01
C THR A 309 17.02 7.99 13.69
N PRO A 310 17.54 7.04 14.50
CA PRO A 310 16.69 6.08 15.20
C PRO A 310 15.95 6.76 16.36
N PHE A 311 14.82 6.18 16.77
CA PHE A 311 14.07 6.61 17.95
C PHE A 311 13.53 5.41 18.73
N VAL A 312 12.87 5.68 19.85
CA VAL A 312 12.14 4.66 20.61
C VAL A 312 10.65 4.81 20.28
N ASN A 313 10.06 3.75 19.72
CA ASN A 313 8.67 3.73 19.31
C ASN A 313 7.69 3.60 20.50
N GLU A 314 6.40 3.63 20.19
CA GLU A 314 5.29 3.56 21.14
C GLU A 314 5.31 2.26 21.98
N GLY A 315 5.88 1.19 21.44
CA GLY A 315 6.12 -0.08 22.13
C GLY A 315 7.40 -0.14 22.96
N GLY A 316 8.15 0.96 23.09
CA GLY A 316 9.40 1.02 23.85
C GLY A 316 10.60 0.34 23.17
N LYS A 317 10.52 0.07 21.86
CA LYS A 317 11.60 -0.58 21.08
C LYS A 317 12.35 0.44 20.24
N GLN A 318 13.63 0.18 19.98
CA GLN A 318 14.38 0.93 18.97
C GLN A 318 13.74 0.71 17.60
N ASP A 319 13.53 1.81 16.88
CA ASP A 319 12.87 1.83 15.58
C ASP A 319 13.34 3.01 14.74
N TYR A 320 12.75 3.14 13.55
CA TYR A 320 13.08 4.16 12.55
C TYR A 320 11.82 4.95 12.15
N PRO A 321 11.98 6.25 11.83
CA PRO A 321 10.86 7.16 11.73
C PRO A 321 10.00 6.91 10.50
N ASN A 322 8.80 7.47 10.53
CA ASN A 322 8.06 7.78 9.32
C ASN A 322 8.61 9.09 8.72
N TYR A 323 8.50 9.24 7.41
CA TYR A 323 8.87 10.47 6.72
C TYR A 323 7.66 11.12 6.08
N TRP A 324 7.51 12.43 6.29
CA TRP A 324 6.47 13.20 5.60
C TRP A 324 6.69 13.25 4.10
N SER A 325 5.58 13.24 3.37
CA SER A 325 5.53 13.70 1.98
C SER A 325 4.78 15.03 1.87
N SER A 326 4.94 15.75 0.78
CA SER A 326 4.14 16.94 0.45
C SER A 326 2.71 16.61 0.02
N THR A 327 2.39 15.32 -0.11
CA THR A 327 1.09 14.82 -0.61
C THR A 327 0.04 14.79 0.50
N THR A 328 -1.10 15.41 0.25
CA THR A 328 -2.28 15.27 1.10
C THR A 328 -2.96 13.92 0.85
N HIS A 329 -3.37 13.24 1.92
CA HIS A 329 -4.26 12.07 1.82
C HIS A 329 -5.69 12.53 2.09
N LEU A 330 -6.44 12.77 1.02
CA LEU A 330 -7.77 13.37 1.12
C LEU A 330 -8.79 12.35 1.62
N ASN A 331 -9.66 12.79 2.52
CA ASN A 331 -10.85 12.05 2.94
C ASN A 331 -12.09 12.76 2.37
N LEU A 332 -13.18 12.02 2.09
CA LEU A 332 -14.45 12.60 1.61
C LEU A 332 -14.99 13.76 2.48
N LYS A 333 -14.53 13.88 3.72
CA LYS A 333 -14.98 14.91 4.67
C LYS A 333 -14.00 16.05 4.87
N ASN A 334 -12.69 15.87 4.64
CA ASN A 334 -11.66 16.86 4.97
C ASN A 334 -10.28 16.52 4.37
N GLY A 335 -9.38 17.51 4.39
CA GLY A 335 -7.97 17.39 4.00
C GLY A 335 -6.99 17.34 5.18
N GLN A 336 -7.42 16.85 6.35
CA GLN A 336 -6.67 16.96 7.61
C GLN A 336 -5.34 16.20 7.63
N HIS A 337 -5.18 15.19 6.77
CA HIS A 337 -4.08 14.25 6.83
C HIS A 337 -3.11 14.43 5.66
N ALA A 338 -1.82 14.29 5.94
CA ALA A 338 -0.79 14.16 4.93
C ALA A 338 -0.30 12.71 4.87
N ALA A 339 0.11 12.27 3.69
CA ALA A 339 0.68 10.94 3.51
C ALA A 339 2.12 10.91 4.03
N TYR A 340 2.50 9.76 4.61
CA TYR A 340 3.87 9.49 5.03
C TYR A 340 4.31 8.10 4.59
N MET A 341 5.62 7.89 4.52
CA MET A 341 6.20 6.55 4.36
C MET A 341 6.86 6.05 5.65
N ALA A 342 6.50 4.83 6.08
CA ALA A 342 7.12 4.18 7.23
C ALA A 342 8.42 3.48 6.82
N PHE A 343 9.56 3.91 7.36
CA PHE A 343 10.85 3.24 7.17
C PHE A 343 11.23 2.33 8.34
N GLY A 344 10.52 2.46 9.46
CA GLY A 344 10.49 1.50 10.57
C GLY A 344 9.19 0.72 10.63
N ARG A 345 8.90 0.06 11.76
CA ARG A 345 7.65 -0.71 11.94
C ARG A 345 6.43 0.21 11.83
N SER A 346 5.38 -0.28 11.20
CA SER A 346 4.11 0.44 11.08
C SER A 346 3.16 -0.10 12.14
N LEU A 347 3.17 0.55 13.31
CA LEU A 347 2.60 0.01 14.53
C LEU A 347 1.08 0.22 14.64
N GLY A 348 0.44 -0.73 15.31
CA GLY A 348 -0.93 -0.66 15.77
C GLY A 348 -1.06 -1.22 17.18
N TYR A 349 -1.96 -0.67 17.99
CA TYR A 349 -2.24 -1.12 19.35
C TYR A 349 -3.38 -2.14 19.34
N MET A 350 -3.00 -3.41 19.50
CA MET A 350 -3.93 -4.53 19.48
C MET A 350 -3.73 -5.39 20.71
N ASN A 351 -4.83 -5.84 21.32
CA ASN A 351 -4.81 -6.74 22.48
C ASN A 351 -3.96 -6.25 23.67
N GLY A 352 -3.85 -4.93 23.85
CA GLY A 352 -3.09 -4.30 24.93
C GLY A 352 -1.60 -4.12 24.65
N GLU A 353 -1.15 -4.34 23.41
CA GLU A 353 0.26 -4.23 23.02
C GLU A 353 0.44 -3.52 21.69
N TRP A 354 1.57 -2.82 21.53
CA TRP A 354 1.99 -2.27 20.24
C TRP A 354 2.70 -3.35 19.41
N ILE A 355 2.13 -3.65 18.24
CA ILE A 355 2.67 -4.64 17.30
C ILE A 355 2.79 -4.02 15.91
N ASP A 356 3.66 -4.59 15.06
CA ASP A 356 3.75 -4.19 13.65
C ASP A 356 2.53 -4.74 12.89
N VAL A 357 1.67 -3.86 12.39
CA VAL A 357 0.39 -4.23 11.75
C VAL A 357 0.40 -4.02 10.24
N HIS A 358 1.34 -3.23 9.70
CA HIS A 358 1.46 -3.00 8.25
C HIS A 358 2.88 -3.20 7.68
N GLY A 359 3.92 -3.28 8.51
CA GLY A 359 5.31 -3.49 8.06
C GLY A 359 6.08 -2.24 7.66
N ALA A 360 7.42 -2.32 7.73
CA ALA A 360 8.32 -1.28 7.21
C ALA A 360 8.25 -1.22 5.68
N GLY A 361 7.91 -0.05 5.14
CA GLY A 361 7.55 0.17 3.74
C GLY A 361 6.05 0.41 3.51
N ALA A 362 5.23 0.43 4.58
CA ALA A 362 3.81 0.80 4.51
C ALA A 362 3.59 2.32 4.38
N GLN A 363 2.62 2.70 3.54
CA GLN A 363 2.20 4.09 3.35
C GLN A 363 0.87 4.31 4.05
N ARG A 364 0.86 5.31 4.92
CA ARG A 364 -0.30 5.70 5.72
C ARG A 364 -0.42 7.22 5.67
N SER A 365 -1.25 7.77 6.55
CA SER A 365 -1.43 9.20 6.68
C SER A 365 -1.66 9.58 8.14
N ASP A 366 -1.16 10.74 8.51
CA ASP A 366 -1.24 11.29 9.85
C ASP A 366 -1.81 12.72 9.77
N PRO A 367 -2.44 13.23 10.86
CA PRO A 367 -2.89 14.62 10.90
C PRO A 367 -1.73 15.59 10.67
N LYS A 368 -1.96 16.60 9.83
CA LYS A 368 -0.94 17.61 9.48
C LYS A 368 -0.43 18.41 10.67
N VAL A 369 -1.31 18.64 11.65
CA VAL A 369 -1.05 19.44 12.85
C VAL A 369 -1.74 18.83 14.06
N TYR A 370 -1.21 19.09 15.25
CA TYR A 370 -1.87 18.71 16.50
C TYR A 370 -3.19 19.46 16.67
N ASN A 371 -4.28 18.71 16.85
CA ASN A 371 -5.64 19.24 16.98
C ASN A 371 -6.19 19.16 18.41
N GLY A 372 -5.33 18.89 19.41
CA GLY A 372 -5.75 18.76 20.80
C GLY A 372 -6.33 17.39 21.19
N VAL A 373 -6.26 16.42 20.29
CA VAL A 373 -6.68 15.03 20.53
C VAL A 373 -5.42 14.16 20.56
N ASP A 374 -5.33 13.24 21.52
CA ASP A 374 -4.28 12.23 21.55
C ASP A 374 -4.87 10.84 21.29
N TYR A 375 -4.06 9.97 20.71
CA TYR A 375 -4.40 8.59 20.40
C TYR A 375 -3.44 7.63 21.13
N PRO A 376 -3.52 7.51 22.47
CA PRO A 376 -2.58 6.68 23.25
C PRO A 376 -2.67 5.19 22.92
N GLU A 377 -3.78 4.75 22.33
CA GLU A 377 -4.02 3.39 21.85
C GLU A 377 -4.21 3.37 20.32
N GLY A 378 -3.67 4.38 19.65
CA GLY A 378 -3.82 4.59 18.21
C GLY A 378 -5.26 4.83 17.76
N HIS A 379 -5.50 4.68 16.46
CA HIS A 379 -6.78 4.98 15.83
C HIS A 379 -7.15 3.98 14.74
N GLY A 380 -8.45 3.72 14.60
CA GLY A 380 -8.98 2.78 13.62
C GLY A 380 -8.95 1.32 14.07
N PRO A 381 -9.32 0.37 13.19
CA PRO A 381 -9.61 -1.01 13.59
C PRO A 381 -8.42 -1.80 14.16
N GLN A 382 -7.19 -1.43 13.79
CA GLN A 382 -5.94 -2.04 14.26
C GLN A 382 -5.22 -1.16 15.30
N GLY A 383 -5.85 -0.06 15.73
CA GLY A 383 -5.23 0.90 16.64
C GLY A 383 -3.96 1.53 16.08
N ASP A 384 -3.96 1.92 14.79
CA ASP A 384 -2.76 2.44 14.12
C ASP A 384 -2.17 3.62 14.88
N ALA A 385 -0.85 3.63 15.04
CA ALA A 385 -0.14 4.73 15.69
C ALA A 385 -0.39 6.04 14.92
N ILE A 386 -0.79 7.08 15.65
CA ILE A 386 -1.00 8.43 15.10
C ILE A 386 0.12 9.34 15.61
N ARG A 387 0.82 9.99 14.68
CA ARG A 387 1.90 10.93 15.01
C ARG A 387 1.59 12.30 14.41
N TYR A 388 1.80 13.34 15.20
CA TYR A 388 1.71 14.73 14.73
C TYR A 388 3.05 15.27 14.24
N SER A 389 4.11 14.49 14.43
CA SER A 389 5.46 14.85 14.05
C SER A 389 6.15 13.64 13.42
N ASN A 390 6.55 13.78 12.16
CA ASN A 390 7.30 12.77 11.41
C ASN A 390 8.60 13.40 10.89
N SER A 391 9.60 12.57 10.58
CA SER A 391 10.89 13.05 10.08
C SER A 391 10.78 13.58 8.66
N VAL A 392 11.80 14.32 8.22
CA VAL A 392 11.84 14.93 6.88
C VAL A 392 13.14 14.56 6.19
N ARG A 393 13.03 14.33 4.87
CA ARG A 393 14.15 14.18 3.95
C ARG A 393 13.77 14.89 2.65
N CYS A 394 14.49 15.96 2.33
CA CYS A 394 14.17 16.77 1.17
C CYS A 394 14.74 16.17 -0.12
N VAL A 395 14.14 16.56 -1.25
CA VAL A 395 14.54 16.17 -2.61
C VAL A 395 14.67 17.41 -3.49
N THR A 396 15.52 17.33 -4.51
CA THR A 396 15.63 18.32 -5.60
C THR A 396 15.93 17.59 -6.91
N ASP A 397 15.52 18.19 -8.03
CA ASP A 397 15.76 17.69 -9.38
C ASP A 397 15.57 18.80 -10.43
N SER A 398 15.85 18.50 -11.70
CA SER A 398 15.74 19.46 -12.81
C SER A 398 14.47 19.34 -13.66
N ASN A 399 13.61 18.36 -13.38
CA ASN A 399 12.45 17.99 -14.19
C ASN A 399 11.13 18.50 -13.59
N THR A 400 11.08 18.71 -12.28
CA THR A 400 9.89 19.16 -11.55
C THR A 400 9.74 20.67 -11.72
N VAL A 401 8.52 21.10 -12.07
CA VAL A 401 8.19 22.50 -12.32
C VAL A 401 7.36 23.04 -11.17
N PHE A 402 7.79 24.15 -10.59
CA PHE A 402 7.00 24.87 -9.60
C PHE A 402 5.87 25.66 -10.28
N GLU A 403 4.64 25.44 -9.85
CA GLU A 403 3.45 26.17 -10.26
C GLU A 403 2.77 26.80 -9.05
N VAL A 404 2.71 28.13 -9.02
CA VAL A 404 2.11 28.88 -7.91
C VAL A 404 0.64 28.52 -7.73
N GLN A 405 -0.10 28.40 -8.84
CA GLN A 405 -1.51 28.02 -8.89
C GLN A 405 -1.67 26.98 -10.01
N PRO A 406 -1.56 25.68 -9.67
CA PRO A 406 -1.77 24.61 -10.65
C PRO A 406 -3.21 24.64 -11.18
N GLU A 407 -3.39 24.22 -12.43
CA GLU A 407 -4.73 24.00 -12.97
C GLU A 407 -5.39 22.82 -12.26
N SER A 408 -6.54 23.05 -11.61
CA SER A 408 -7.26 21.97 -10.95
C SER A 408 -7.98 21.09 -11.97
N THR A 409 -7.64 19.80 -11.97
CA THR A 409 -8.35 18.77 -12.75
C THR A 409 -9.06 17.80 -11.82
N GLU A 410 -10.36 17.60 -12.02
CA GLU A 410 -11.13 16.60 -11.28
C GLU A 410 -11.43 15.39 -12.15
N ARG A 411 -10.94 14.21 -11.74
CA ARG A 411 -11.31 12.95 -12.39
C ARG A 411 -12.73 12.53 -12.00
N ALA A 412 -13.32 11.68 -12.83
CA ALA A 412 -14.65 11.13 -12.60
C ALA A 412 -14.75 10.39 -11.23
N THR A 413 -15.96 10.32 -10.69
CA THR A 413 -16.27 9.55 -9.49
C THR A 413 -17.06 8.30 -9.86
N LYS A 414 -16.97 7.27 -9.02
CA LYS A 414 -17.81 6.07 -9.09
C LYS A 414 -18.83 6.09 -7.95
N GLN A 415 -20.06 5.66 -8.24
CA GLN A 415 -21.15 5.61 -7.26
C GLN A 415 -21.21 4.26 -6.56
N TYR A 416 -21.33 4.30 -5.24
CA TYR A 416 -21.49 3.13 -4.39
C TYR A 416 -22.73 3.30 -3.51
N THR A 417 -23.60 2.29 -3.47
CA THR A 417 -24.77 2.27 -2.59
C THR A 417 -24.52 1.34 -1.43
N LEU A 418 -24.44 1.91 -0.23
CA LEU A 418 -24.31 1.17 1.03
C LEU A 418 -25.70 0.99 1.64
N ASP A 419 -26.03 -0.22 2.07
CA ASP A 419 -27.20 -0.46 2.90
C ASP A 419 -26.86 -0.32 4.40
N SER A 420 -27.84 -0.41 5.30
CA SER A 420 -27.59 -0.24 6.74
C SER A 420 -26.71 -1.32 7.36
N SER A 421 -26.55 -2.45 6.68
CA SER A 421 -25.70 -3.57 7.07
C SER A 421 -24.23 -3.30 6.75
N ASP A 422 -23.95 -2.59 5.65
CA ASP A 422 -22.61 -2.37 5.09
C ASP A 422 -21.87 -1.14 5.65
N THR A 423 -22.47 -0.48 6.65
CA THR A 423 -22.04 0.86 7.11
C THR A 423 -20.90 0.85 8.13
N SER A 424 -20.54 -0.32 8.63
CA SER A 424 -19.48 -0.43 9.62
C SER A 424 -18.16 -0.66 8.89
N MET A 425 -17.37 0.40 8.73
CA MET A 425 -15.94 0.26 8.44
C MET A 425 -15.15 -0.31 9.64
N ASP A 426 -15.85 -0.83 10.66
CA ASP A 426 -15.32 -1.53 11.82
C ASP A 426 -14.95 -2.97 11.42
N ALA A 427 -13.72 -3.39 11.69
CA ALA A 427 -13.29 -4.76 11.42
C ALA A 427 -14.01 -5.82 12.28
N HIS A 428 -14.71 -5.40 13.35
CA HIS A 428 -15.41 -6.30 14.27
C HIS A 428 -16.90 -6.49 13.95
N LYS A 429 -17.42 -5.83 12.91
CA LYS A 429 -18.81 -5.97 12.47
C LYS A 429 -18.85 -6.09 10.94
N PRO A 430 -18.77 -7.31 10.38
CA PRO A 430 -19.00 -7.47 8.95
C PRO A 430 -20.41 -7.02 8.57
N GLY A 431 -20.57 -6.64 7.30
CA GLY A 431 -21.87 -6.47 6.65
C GLY A 431 -22.80 -7.60 7.10
N ASN A 432 -23.97 -7.23 7.61
CA ASN A 432 -24.94 -8.19 8.14
C ASN A 432 -25.35 -9.11 6.97
N GLN A 433 -24.73 -10.28 6.84
CA GLN A 433 -25.14 -11.29 5.88
C GLN A 433 -26.59 -11.66 6.20
N GLN A 434 -27.54 -11.10 5.44
CA GLN A 434 -28.93 -11.51 5.56
C GLN A 434 -29.04 -12.95 5.07
N GLU A 435 -29.04 -13.90 6.01
CA GLU A 435 -29.63 -15.21 5.80
C GLU A 435 -31.09 -15.01 5.35
N LYS A 436 -31.32 -15.04 4.04
CA LYS A 436 -32.67 -15.12 3.49
C LYS A 436 -33.27 -16.48 3.80
N GLY A 437 -33.98 -16.51 4.93
CA GLY A 437 -35.21 -17.26 5.09
C GLY A 437 -35.07 -18.66 5.66
N LYS A 438 -35.34 -18.79 6.97
CA LYS A 438 -36.16 -19.89 7.50
C LYS A 438 -36.86 -19.46 8.78
N THR A 439 -38.17 -19.67 8.78
CA THR A 439 -39.16 -19.26 9.76
C THR A 439 -38.87 -19.85 11.15
N LYS A 440 -39.00 -19.02 12.19
CA LYS A 440 -38.90 -19.39 13.61
C LYS A 440 -39.76 -20.62 13.95
N ARG A 441 -39.13 -21.66 14.49
CA ARG A 441 -39.72 -22.55 15.50
C ARG A 441 -38.78 -22.65 16.70
N SER A 442 -39.40 -22.57 17.87
CA SER A 442 -38.84 -22.46 19.20
C SER A 442 -38.17 -23.74 19.72
N ASN A 443 -37.01 -23.55 20.37
CA ASN A 443 -36.42 -24.27 21.52
C ASN A 443 -36.55 -25.80 21.63
N GLU A 444 -35.41 -26.49 21.51
CA GLU A 444 -34.61 -27.13 22.58
C GLU A 444 -33.92 -28.40 22.07
N GLY A 445 -32.57 -28.44 22.10
CA GLY A 445 -31.79 -29.68 21.96
C GLY A 445 -30.51 -29.60 21.10
N ASP A 446 -29.38 -29.88 21.74
CA ASP A 446 -28.03 -30.22 21.26
C ASP A 446 -27.12 -29.16 20.59
N ARG A 447 -26.15 -28.71 21.40
CA ARG A 447 -24.86 -28.16 20.96
C ARG A 447 -23.92 -29.33 20.63
N GLN A 448 -23.58 -29.52 19.36
CA GLN A 448 -22.39 -30.30 18.97
C GLN A 448 -21.40 -29.37 18.27
N GLY A 449 -20.25 -29.14 18.91
CA GLY A 449 -19.10 -28.54 18.26
C GLY A 449 -18.56 -29.52 17.23
N HIS A 450 -18.37 -29.06 16.00
CA HIS A 450 -17.80 -29.89 14.94
C HIS A 450 -16.31 -30.15 15.21
N ASP A 451 -15.97 -31.43 15.37
CA ASP A 451 -14.60 -31.95 15.53
C ASP A 451 -13.86 -31.82 14.18
N PRO A 452 -12.78 -31.04 14.06
CA PRO A 452 -12.02 -30.88 12.82
C PRO A 452 -11.53 -32.21 12.23
N PHE A 453 -11.34 -33.24 13.07
CA PHE A 453 -11.02 -34.58 12.61
C PHE A 453 -12.09 -35.13 11.65
N THR A 454 -13.37 -34.98 12.02
CA THR A 454 -14.51 -35.45 11.22
C THR A 454 -14.71 -34.67 9.93
N GLN A 455 -14.12 -33.48 9.82
CA GLN A 455 -14.18 -32.68 8.59
C GLN A 455 -13.08 -33.08 7.58
N MET A 456 -11.97 -33.62 8.06
CA MET A 456 -10.84 -34.05 7.22
C MET A 456 -10.97 -35.51 6.77
N ASP A 457 -11.59 -36.37 7.58
CA ASP A 457 -11.89 -37.77 7.27
C ASP A 457 -12.99 -37.88 6.20
N THR A 458 -12.60 -37.61 4.95
CA THR A 458 -13.53 -37.42 3.82
C THR A 458 -14.16 -38.75 3.42
N ASN A 459 -13.39 -39.84 3.55
CA ASN A 459 -13.88 -41.19 3.26
C ASN A 459 -14.61 -41.84 4.46
N ASN A 460 -14.62 -41.21 5.64
CA ASN A 460 -15.24 -41.64 6.89
C ASN A 460 -14.73 -43.00 7.41
N ASP A 461 -13.45 -43.30 7.23
CA ASP A 461 -12.83 -44.55 7.68
C ASP A 461 -12.27 -44.49 9.11
N GLY A 462 -12.38 -43.33 9.76
CA GLY A 462 -12.00 -43.11 11.16
C GLY A 462 -10.53 -42.74 11.36
N LYS A 463 -9.78 -42.50 10.28
CA LYS A 463 -8.36 -42.11 10.28
C LYS A 463 -8.10 -41.09 9.16
N LEU A 464 -6.99 -40.36 9.23
CA LEU A 464 -6.63 -39.37 8.21
C LEU A 464 -5.45 -39.88 7.39
N SER A 465 -5.64 -40.04 6.08
CA SER A 465 -4.51 -40.17 5.15
C SER A 465 -3.73 -38.86 5.00
N ARG A 466 -2.53 -38.94 4.43
CA ARG A 466 -1.70 -37.75 4.14
C ARG A 466 -2.37 -36.74 3.20
N ASP A 467 -3.28 -37.21 2.35
CA ASP A 467 -4.05 -36.38 1.43
C ASP A 467 -5.26 -35.71 2.12
N GLU A 468 -5.81 -36.36 3.14
CA GLU A 468 -6.92 -35.85 3.97
C GLU A 468 -6.44 -34.87 5.05
N ALA A 469 -5.22 -35.03 5.56
CA ALA A 469 -4.64 -34.12 6.53
C ALA A 469 -4.40 -32.73 5.94
N ARG A 470 -4.73 -31.67 6.69
CA ARG A 470 -4.54 -30.27 6.32
C ARG A 470 -3.83 -29.49 7.43
N GLY A 471 -3.21 -28.36 7.08
CA GLY A 471 -2.58 -27.44 8.03
C GLY A 471 -1.50 -28.11 8.91
N PRO A 472 -1.46 -27.84 10.23
CA PRO A 472 -0.44 -28.38 11.13
C PRO A 472 -0.36 -29.91 11.15
N LEU A 473 -1.49 -30.63 10.94
CA LEU A 473 -1.50 -32.10 10.91
C LEU A 473 -0.77 -32.65 9.69
N LYS A 474 -0.87 -31.96 8.53
CA LYS A 474 -0.14 -32.35 7.32
C LYS A 474 1.35 -32.08 7.46
N ARG A 475 1.71 -30.96 8.09
CA ARG A 475 3.11 -30.57 8.33
C ARG A 475 3.82 -31.53 9.29
N ASP A 476 3.12 -31.95 10.34
CA ASP A 476 3.65 -32.84 11.38
C ASP A 476 3.29 -34.31 11.17
N PHE A 477 2.82 -34.69 9.97
CA PHE A 477 2.23 -36.01 9.73
C PHE A 477 3.16 -37.16 10.15
N ASP A 478 4.41 -37.16 9.67
CA ASP A 478 5.39 -38.22 9.99
C ASP A 478 5.80 -38.22 11.47
N ARG A 479 5.60 -37.10 12.16
CA ARG A 479 5.89 -36.96 13.60
C ARG A 479 4.73 -37.49 14.45
N LEU A 480 3.51 -37.40 13.95
CA LEU A 480 2.29 -37.81 14.63
C LEU A 480 1.92 -39.28 14.33
N ASP A 481 2.29 -39.81 13.15
CA ASP A 481 2.11 -41.21 12.76
C ASP A 481 3.09 -42.10 13.55
N THR A 482 2.76 -42.36 14.82
CA THR A 482 3.65 -43.04 15.76
C THR A 482 3.82 -44.52 15.44
N ASN A 483 2.81 -45.12 14.79
CA ASN A 483 2.84 -46.52 14.41
C ASN A 483 3.41 -46.75 12.98
N ASN A 484 3.65 -45.67 12.22
CA ASN A 484 4.14 -45.62 10.84
C ASN A 484 3.27 -46.42 9.86
N ASP A 485 1.95 -46.38 10.04
CA ASP A 485 1.00 -47.06 9.16
C ASP A 485 0.53 -46.20 7.98
N GLY A 486 0.95 -44.94 7.93
CA GLY A 486 0.62 -43.98 6.88
C GLY A 486 -0.68 -43.22 7.12
N TYR A 487 -1.29 -43.34 8.32
CA TYR A 487 -2.52 -42.69 8.70
C TYR A 487 -2.41 -42.06 10.10
N LEU A 488 -3.19 -41.01 10.36
CA LEU A 488 -3.35 -40.45 11.71
C LEU A 488 -4.69 -40.84 12.32
N THR A 489 -4.65 -41.54 13.44
CA THR A 489 -5.83 -41.82 14.25
C THR A 489 -6.05 -40.74 15.31
N ARG A 490 -7.25 -40.68 15.91
CA ARG A 490 -7.56 -39.71 16.99
C ARG A 490 -6.62 -39.82 18.19
N ASP A 491 -6.11 -41.01 18.48
CA ASP A 491 -5.23 -41.25 19.62
C ASP A 491 -3.81 -40.72 19.38
N GLU A 492 -3.43 -40.50 18.12
CA GLU A 492 -2.14 -39.96 17.69
C GLU A 492 -2.13 -38.43 17.61
N LEU A 493 -3.31 -37.80 17.74
CA LEU A 493 -3.41 -36.36 17.70
C LEU A 493 -3.10 -35.70 19.03
N PRO A 494 -2.47 -34.51 19.03
CA PRO A 494 -2.26 -33.74 20.24
C PRO A 494 -3.61 -33.41 20.89
N LYS A 495 -3.82 -33.87 22.13
CA LYS A 495 -5.01 -33.50 22.90
C LYS A 495 -5.01 -31.99 23.08
N ARG A 496 -6.06 -31.29 22.59
CA ARG A 496 -6.25 -29.85 22.84
C ARG A 496 -6.23 -29.62 24.36
N LEU A 497 -5.19 -28.98 24.87
CA LEU A 497 -5.19 -28.40 26.21
C LEU A 497 -6.16 -27.23 26.15
N GLY A 498 -7.33 -27.38 26.77
CA GLY A 498 -8.34 -26.32 26.77
C GLY A 498 -7.84 -25.07 27.50
N LYS A 499 -7.81 -23.96 26.77
CA LYS A 499 -8.05 -22.59 27.28
C LYS A 499 -8.85 -21.83 26.24
#